data_AF-A0A172WIS5-F1
#
_entry.id   AF-A0A172WIS5-F1
#
_cell.length_a   1.000
_cell.length_b   1.000
_cell.length_c   1.000
_cell.angle_alpha   90.00
_cell.angle_beta   90.00
_cell.angle_gamma   90.00
#
_symmetry.space_group_name_H-M   'P 1'
#
loop_
_entity.id
_entity.type
_entity.pdbx_description
1 polymer ?
#
loop_
_entity_poly.entity_id
_entity_poly.type
_entity_poly.pdbx_seq_one_letter_code
_entity_poly.pdbx_strand_id
1 'polypeptide(L)'
;MKRKIYIVSINASPDNVKKVLENAEEFILNWPYVVKIRKLKGIIARIRLPRFIFSFEDEYAFSISEDKNTYVYDGKGKQSKITIMILLESPKKATTNATVEVRYSGKREFLLGKTIEELARGIGETLRVMAESLKDTSIKSPKTTLDIDFDDPMSLAGFLSRAKMVYTGLHTIQKGQLFESLMKIISNYREETFYISGINQDGTKSFKVLLDQGRITAIQYRDSTGTESVKVMGNNQDEAIKAFQIAEKIEGVYMINIWVPVGGG
;
A
#
# COMPACT_ATOMS: atom_id res chain seq x y z
N MET A 1 -26.86 10.98 -15.99
CA MET A 1 -25.94 9.91 -15.55
C MET A 1 -24.82 9.73 -16.58
N LYS A 2 -23.54 9.83 -16.15
CA LYS A 2 -22.38 9.52 -17.01
C LYS A 2 -21.97 8.07 -16.83
N ARG A 3 -21.63 7.43 -17.95
CA ARG A 3 -21.22 6.02 -18.02
C ARG A 3 -19.92 5.93 -18.80
N LYS A 4 -18.96 5.18 -18.28
CA LYS A 4 -17.73 4.82 -18.97
C LYS A 4 -17.47 3.34 -18.80
N ILE A 5 -16.94 2.73 -19.86
CA ILE A 5 -16.67 1.30 -19.93
C ILE A 5 -15.19 1.15 -20.29
N TYR A 6 -14.53 0.20 -19.66
CA TYR A 6 -13.18 -0.24 -19.97
C TYR A 6 -13.16 -1.76 -20.00
N ILE A 7 -12.50 -2.34 -20.99
CA ILE A 7 -12.34 -3.79 -21.12
C ILE A 7 -10.86 -4.09 -20.84
N VAL A 8 -10.61 -4.98 -19.89
CA VAL A 8 -9.26 -5.41 -19.53
C VAL A 8 -9.13 -6.92 -19.77
N SER A 9 -8.02 -7.31 -20.40
CA SER A 9 -7.63 -8.72 -20.51
C SER A 9 -6.71 -9.06 -19.34
N ILE A 10 -7.07 -10.11 -18.60
CA ILE A 10 -6.39 -10.56 -17.40
C ILE A 10 -5.81 -11.94 -17.67
N ASN A 11 -4.50 -12.08 -17.52
CA ASN A 11 -3.78 -13.35 -17.67
C ASN A 11 -3.88 -14.22 -16.42
N ALA A 12 -5.08 -14.37 -15.87
CA ALA A 12 -5.39 -15.19 -14.69
C ALA A 12 -6.57 -16.12 -14.97
N SER A 13 -6.73 -17.15 -14.12
CA SER A 13 -7.92 -18.00 -14.18
C SER A 13 -9.15 -17.21 -13.72
N PRO A 14 -10.37 -17.57 -14.17
CA PRO A 14 -11.59 -16.95 -13.70
C PRO A 14 -11.73 -17.01 -12.18
N ASP A 15 -11.31 -18.10 -11.55
CA ASP A 15 -11.36 -18.29 -10.09
C ASP A 15 -10.48 -17.29 -9.33
N ASN A 16 -9.30 -16.94 -9.86
CA ASN A 16 -8.45 -15.92 -9.26
C ASN A 16 -9.08 -14.54 -9.34
N VAL A 17 -9.69 -14.21 -10.49
CA VAL A 17 -10.41 -12.94 -10.65
C VAL A 17 -11.60 -12.86 -9.69
N LYS A 18 -12.34 -13.96 -9.50
CA LYS A 18 -13.44 -14.03 -8.52
C LYS A 18 -12.96 -13.80 -7.09
N LYS A 19 -11.86 -14.44 -6.66
CA LYS A 19 -11.28 -14.24 -5.32
C LYS A 19 -10.97 -12.76 -5.01
N VAL A 20 -10.46 -12.01 -5.98
CA VAL A 20 -10.22 -10.57 -5.80
C VAL A 20 -11.54 -9.83 -5.59
N LEU A 21 -12.57 -10.14 -6.39
CA LEU A 21 -13.87 -9.48 -6.33
C LEU A 21 -14.68 -9.84 -5.07
N GLU A 22 -14.50 -11.06 -4.54
CA GLU A 22 -15.06 -11.49 -3.26
C GLU A 22 -14.44 -10.73 -2.08
N ASN A 23 -13.15 -10.38 -2.15
CA ASN A 23 -12.48 -9.49 -1.19
C ASN A 23 -12.69 -8.01 -1.53
N ALA A 24 -13.97 -7.60 -1.52
CA ALA A 24 -14.39 -6.27 -1.94
C ALA A 24 -13.71 -5.12 -1.18
N GLU A 25 -13.36 -5.31 0.11
CA GLU A 25 -12.69 -4.28 0.91
C GLU A 25 -11.31 -3.96 0.35
N GLU A 26 -10.49 -4.98 0.16
CA GLU A 26 -9.14 -4.86 -0.38
C GLU A 26 -9.18 -4.39 -1.84
N PHE A 27 -10.13 -4.90 -2.62
CA PHE A 27 -10.30 -4.47 -4.00
C PHE A 27 -10.68 -2.99 -4.12
N ILE A 28 -11.65 -2.50 -3.34
CA ILE A 28 -12.04 -1.08 -3.33
C ILE A 28 -10.89 -0.20 -2.81
N LEU A 29 -10.10 -0.67 -1.83
CA LEU A 29 -8.99 0.12 -1.27
C LEU A 29 -7.96 0.50 -2.34
N ASN A 30 -7.77 -0.39 -3.31
CA ASN A 30 -6.83 -0.24 -4.41
C ASN A 30 -7.43 0.48 -5.63
N TRP A 31 -8.67 0.97 -5.57
CA TRP A 31 -9.22 1.79 -6.65
C TRP A 31 -8.56 3.17 -6.71
N PRO A 32 -8.44 3.76 -7.91
CA PRO A 32 -8.04 5.14 -8.06
C PRO A 32 -8.91 6.08 -7.21
N TYR A 33 -8.28 7.11 -6.66
CA TYR A 33 -8.96 8.19 -5.92
C TYR A 33 -9.60 7.80 -4.59
N VAL A 34 -9.48 6.55 -4.15
CA VAL A 34 -9.87 6.13 -2.80
C VAL A 34 -8.85 6.66 -1.79
N VAL A 35 -9.33 7.56 -0.93
CA VAL A 35 -8.52 8.23 0.10
C VAL A 35 -8.50 7.41 1.38
N LYS A 36 -9.66 6.84 1.75
CA LYS A 36 -9.83 6.08 2.99
C LYS A 36 -10.99 5.11 2.86
N ILE A 37 -10.87 3.95 3.49
CA ILE A 37 -11.98 3.04 3.75
C ILE A 37 -12.23 2.95 5.26
N ARG A 38 -13.50 2.79 5.64
CA ARG A 38 -13.90 2.46 7.00
C ARG A 38 -14.90 1.32 6.96
N LYS A 39 -14.76 0.39 7.90
CA LYS A 39 -15.65 -0.74 8.09
C LYS A 39 -16.55 -0.46 9.29
N LEU A 40 -17.67 0.22 9.05
CA LEU A 40 -18.64 0.55 10.08
C LEU A 40 -20.03 0.27 9.53
N LYS A 41 -20.56 -0.92 9.82
CA LYS A 41 -21.82 -1.46 9.25
C LYS A 41 -21.82 -1.59 7.72
N GLY A 42 -20.70 -2.05 7.15
CA GLY A 42 -20.49 -2.19 5.71
C GLY A 42 -19.20 -1.51 5.26
N ILE A 43 -18.97 -1.46 3.94
CA ILE A 43 -17.80 -0.79 3.35
C ILE A 43 -18.17 0.65 3.03
N ILE A 44 -17.51 1.59 3.70
CA ILE A 44 -17.62 3.02 3.42
C ILE A 44 -16.29 3.49 2.85
N ALA A 45 -16.29 3.94 1.59
CA ALA A 45 -15.08 4.49 0.97
C ALA A 45 -15.24 5.99 0.69
N ARG A 46 -14.22 6.75 1.08
CA ARG A 46 -14.08 8.16 0.75
C ARG A 46 -13.33 8.28 -0.57
N ILE A 47 -14.00 8.78 -1.59
CA ILE A 47 -13.44 8.89 -2.95
C ILE A 47 -13.32 10.37 -3.31
N ARG A 48 -12.11 10.78 -3.69
CA ARG A 48 -11.79 12.16 -4.08
C ARG A 48 -11.48 12.24 -5.58
N LEU A 49 -12.51 12.46 -6.38
CA LEU A 49 -12.40 12.57 -7.84
C LEU A 49 -11.72 13.91 -8.22
N PRO A 50 -10.53 13.88 -8.86
CA PRO A 50 -9.82 15.09 -9.24
C PRO A 50 -10.44 15.75 -10.48
N ARG A 51 -10.33 17.07 -10.54
CA ARG A 51 -10.69 17.88 -11.72
C ARG A 51 -9.83 19.14 -11.83
N PHE A 52 -8.78 19.10 -12.66
CA PHE A 52 -7.90 20.23 -13.02
C PHE A 52 -7.39 21.05 -11.81
N ILE A 53 -8.22 21.92 -11.21
CA ILE A 53 -7.90 22.81 -10.09
C ILE A 53 -8.74 22.52 -8.83
N PHE A 54 -9.76 21.67 -8.91
CA PHE A 54 -10.64 21.30 -7.80
C PHE A 54 -10.74 19.78 -7.66
N SER A 55 -11.11 19.30 -6.49
CA SER A 55 -11.47 17.89 -6.29
C SER A 55 -12.88 17.79 -5.72
N PHE A 56 -13.59 16.73 -6.09
CA PHE A 56 -14.89 16.40 -5.54
C PHE A 56 -14.73 15.19 -4.63
N GLU A 57 -15.10 15.35 -3.36
CA GLU A 57 -15.01 14.30 -2.35
C GLU A 57 -16.40 13.97 -1.83
N ASP A 58 -16.70 12.68 -1.75
CA ASP A 58 -17.90 12.14 -1.10
C ASP A 58 -17.54 10.83 -0.38
N GLU A 59 -18.34 10.46 0.60
CA GLU A 59 -18.22 9.18 1.32
C GLU A 59 -19.35 8.26 0.86
N TYR A 60 -18.98 7.18 0.19
CA TYR A 60 -19.94 6.24 -0.39
C TYR A 60 -20.06 5.02 0.50
N ALA A 61 -21.27 4.75 0.97
CA ALA A 61 -21.62 3.46 1.55
C ALA A 61 -21.92 2.48 0.41
N PHE A 62 -21.13 1.42 0.30
CA PHE A 62 -21.26 0.42 -0.76
C PHE A 62 -22.16 -0.73 -0.35
N SER A 63 -23.12 -1.03 -1.22
CA SER A 63 -23.83 -2.31 -1.26
C SER A 63 -23.26 -3.16 -2.39
N ILE A 64 -22.88 -4.40 -2.08
CA ILE A 64 -22.22 -5.29 -3.03
C ILE A 64 -23.15 -6.44 -3.33
N SER A 65 -23.31 -6.73 -4.62
CA SER A 65 -24.11 -7.87 -5.09
C SER A 65 -23.37 -8.59 -6.20
N GLU A 66 -23.49 -9.91 -6.21
CA GLU A 66 -22.93 -10.79 -7.22
C GLU A 66 -24.05 -11.58 -7.90
N ASP A 67 -23.96 -11.71 -9.22
CA ASP A 67 -24.79 -12.62 -10.01
C ASP A 67 -23.94 -13.31 -11.09
N LYS A 68 -23.64 -14.60 -10.87
CA LYS A 68 -22.88 -15.53 -11.74
C LYS A 68 -21.48 -15.06 -12.15
N ASN A 69 -21.43 -14.08 -13.06
CA ASN A 69 -20.24 -13.50 -13.66
C ASN A 69 -20.24 -11.96 -13.56
N THR A 70 -21.22 -11.38 -12.87
CA THR A 70 -21.39 -9.94 -12.73
C THR A 70 -21.24 -9.56 -11.26
N TYR A 71 -20.36 -8.60 -10.99
CA TYR A 71 -20.18 -8.02 -9.66
C TYR A 71 -20.58 -6.55 -9.70
N VAL A 72 -21.45 -6.14 -8.79
CA VAL A 72 -21.95 -4.77 -8.72
C VAL A 72 -21.63 -4.17 -7.37
N TYR A 73 -20.97 -3.02 -7.40
CA TYR A 73 -20.64 -2.20 -6.25
C TYR A 73 -21.45 -0.91 -6.34
N ASP A 74 -22.54 -0.81 -5.57
CA ASP A 74 -23.42 0.34 -5.58
C ASP A 74 -23.12 1.26 -4.39
N GLY A 75 -22.41 2.35 -4.66
CA GLY A 75 -21.99 3.35 -3.70
C GLY A 75 -22.98 4.51 -3.61
N LYS A 76 -23.61 4.68 -2.43
CA LYS A 76 -24.48 5.82 -2.14
C LYS A 76 -23.73 6.84 -1.28
N GLY A 77 -23.45 8.01 -1.85
CA GLY A 77 -22.87 9.16 -1.17
C GLY A 77 -23.92 10.16 -0.72
N LYS A 78 -23.49 11.21 -0.02
CA LYS A 78 -24.40 12.29 0.43
C LYS A 78 -24.85 13.17 -0.73
N GLN A 79 -23.99 13.37 -1.73
CA GLN A 79 -24.20 14.31 -2.83
C GLN A 79 -24.18 13.63 -4.21
N SER A 80 -23.88 12.34 -4.25
CA SER A 80 -23.70 11.59 -5.50
C SER A 80 -23.87 10.08 -5.30
N LYS A 81 -24.04 9.39 -6.43
CA LYS A 81 -24.13 7.94 -6.52
C LYS A 81 -23.08 7.46 -7.53
N ILE A 82 -22.33 6.44 -7.15
CA ILE A 82 -21.38 5.76 -8.04
C ILE A 82 -21.73 4.27 -8.08
N THR A 83 -21.85 3.71 -9.27
CA THR A 83 -22.12 2.28 -9.45
C THR A 83 -21.04 1.70 -10.33
N ILE A 84 -20.34 0.69 -9.84
CA ILE A 84 -19.31 -0.04 -10.57
C ILE A 84 -19.87 -1.42 -10.87
N MET A 85 -19.85 -1.81 -12.15
CA MET A 85 -20.27 -3.12 -12.59
C MET A 85 -19.10 -3.78 -13.30
N ILE A 86 -18.80 -5.02 -12.91
CA ILE A 86 -17.71 -5.81 -13.49
C ILE A 86 -18.33 -7.08 -14.04
N LEU A 87 -18.29 -7.22 -15.36
CA LEU A 87 -18.75 -8.42 -16.07
C LEU A 87 -17.53 -9.24 -16.49
N LEU A 88 -17.49 -10.50 -16.07
CA LEU A 88 -16.44 -11.45 -16.44
C LEU A 88 -16.86 -12.25 -17.67
N GLU A 89 -15.99 -12.23 -18.66
CA GLU A 89 -16.08 -13.03 -19.88
C GLU A 89 -14.86 -13.96 -19.92
N SER A 90 -15.09 -15.26 -19.97
CA SER A 90 -13.99 -16.25 -19.98
C SER A 90 -13.90 -16.92 -21.35
N PRO A 91 -13.15 -16.35 -22.31
CA PRO A 91 -13.02 -16.94 -23.63
C PRO A 91 -12.19 -18.24 -23.62
N LYS A 92 -11.25 -18.43 -22.67
CA LYS A 92 -10.40 -19.63 -22.51
C LYS A 92 -9.96 -19.86 -21.05
N LYS A 93 -9.57 -21.09 -20.67
CA LYS A 93 -9.23 -21.48 -19.28
C LYS A 93 -8.07 -20.71 -18.60
N ALA A 94 -7.27 -19.94 -19.35
CA ALA A 94 -6.07 -19.26 -18.84
C ALA A 94 -6.13 -17.73 -18.92
N THR A 95 -7.18 -17.16 -19.51
CA THR A 95 -7.35 -15.71 -19.69
C THR A 95 -8.80 -15.32 -19.45
N THR A 96 -9.00 -14.26 -18.67
CA THR A 96 -10.32 -13.71 -18.36
C THR A 96 -10.38 -12.28 -18.85
N ASN A 97 -11.38 -11.96 -19.63
CA ASN A 97 -11.71 -10.57 -19.96
C ASN A 97 -12.67 -10.04 -18.91
N ALA A 98 -12.42 -8.84 -18.40
CA ALA A 98 -13.33 -8.15 -17.50
C ALA A 98 -13.77 -6.84 -18.14
N THR A 99 -15.08 -6.67 -18.28
CA THR A 99 -15.69 -5.41 -18.68
C THR A 99 -16.04 -4.63 -17.43
N VAL A 100 -15.31 -3.56 -17.16
CA VAL A 100 -15.53 -2.64 -16.04
C VAL A 100 -16.32 -1.45 -16.52
N GLU A 101 -17.49 -1.27 -15.91
CA GLU A 101 -18.36 -0.14 -16.17
C GLU A 101 -18.51 0.71 -14.91
N VAL A 102 -18.25 2.01 -15.04
CA VAL A 102 -18.48 2.99 -13.98
C VAL A 102 -19.59 3.94 -14.39
N ARG A 103 -20.64 3.99 -13.57
CA ARG A 103 -21.72 4.96 -13.65
C ARG A 103 -21.59 5.96 -12.54
N TYR A 104 -21.72 7.24 -12.87
CA TYR A 104 -21.74 8.33 -11.90
C TYR A 104 -22.97 9.20 -12.14
N SER A 105 -23.67 9.53 -11.07
CA SER A 105 -24.81 10.45 -11.05
C SER A 105 -24.71 11.36 -9.84
N GLY A 106 -24.77 12.67 -10.04
CA GLY A 106 -24.69 13.63 -8.94
C GLY A 106 -24.13 14.99 -9.34
N LYS A 107 -23.64 15.72 -8.35
CA LYS A 107 -23.11 17.07 -8.55
C LYS A 107 -21.97 17.08 -9.58
N ARG A 108 -22.01 18.03 -10.53
CA ARG A 108 -20.97 18.23 -11.56
C ARG A 108 -20.72 17.02 -12.47
N GLU A 109 -21.73 16.17 -12.64
CA GLU A 109 -21.69 15.00 -13.53
C GLU A 109 -21.09 15.31 -14.92
N PHE A 110 -21.48 16.42 -15.55
CA PHE A 110 -21.00 16.78 -16.88
C PHE A 110 -19.47 17.00 -16.96
N LEU A 111 -18.83 17.39 -15.86
CA LEU A 111 -17.41 17.74 -15.81
C LEU A 111 -16.49 16.56 -15.48
N LEU A 112 -17.04 15.44 -15.02
CA LEU A 112 -16.27 14.29 -14.53
C LEU A 112 -16.02 13.23 -15.60
N GLY A 113 -16.41 13.45 -16.86
CA GLY A 113 -16.33 12.44 -17.92
C GLY A 113 -14.96 11.76 -18.05
N LYS A 114 -13.86 12.53 -18.09
CA LYS A 114 -12.49 12.00 -18.17
C LYS A 114 -12.07 11.30 -16.87
N THR A 115 -12.42 11.87 -15.72
CA THR A 115 -12.09 11.30 -14.41
C THR A 115 -12.80 9.94 -14.19
N ILE A 116 -14.04 9.80 -14.64
CA ILE A 116 -14.80 8.55 -14.58
C ILE A 116 -14.23 7.51 -15.56
N GLU A 117 -13.70 7.94 -16.70
CA GLU A 117 -12.99 7.06 -17.64
C GLU A 117 -11.67 6.55 -17.05
N GLU A 118 -10.88 7.44 -16.43
CA GLU A 118 -9.65 7.08 -15.72
C GLU A 118 -9.94 6.16 -14.53
N LEU A 119 -11.05 6.38 -13.83
CA LEU A 119 -11.51 5.51 -12.75
C LEU A 119 -11.88 4.12 -13.27
N ALA A 120 -12.69 4.03 -14.34
CA ALA A 120 -13.06 2.73 -14.93
C ALA A 120 -11.82 1.95 -15.40
N ARG A 121 -10.89 2.64 -16.06
CA ARG A 121 -9.61 2.07 -16.46
C ARG A 121 -8.82 1.60 -15.26
N GLY A 122 -8.60 2.45 -14.26
CA GLY A 122 -7.77 2.11 -13.11
C GLY A 122 -8.38 0.99 -12.26
N ILE A 123 -9.71 0.88 -12.14
CA ILE A 123 -10.36 -0.27 -11.51
C ILE A 123 -10.06 -1.57 -12.28
N GLY A 124 -10.14 -1.53 -13.61
CA GLY A 124 -9.78 -2.68 -14.45
C GLY A 124 -8.32 -3.07 -14.31
N GLU A 125 -7.42 -2.09 -14.26
CA GLU A 125 -5.99 -2.33 -14.04
C GLU A 125 -5.70 -2.91 -12.65
N THR A 126 -6.34 -2.39 -11.59
CA THR A 126 -6.25 -2.95 -10.23
C THR A 126 -6.72 -4.41 -10.21
N LEU A 127 -7.86 -4.71 -10.85
CA LEU A 127 -8.37 -6.08 -10.93
C LEU A 127 -7.37 -7.00 -11.64
N ARG A 128 -6.78 -6.54 -12.75
CA ARG A 128 -5.77 -7.28 -13.50
C ARG A 128 -4.56 -7.60 -12.64
N VAL A 129 -3.97 -6.57 -12.03
CA VAL A 129 -2.75 -6.71 -11.21
C VAL A 129 -3.01 -7.69 -10.05
N MET A 130 -4.08 -7.47 -9.28
CA MET A 130 -4.38 -8.33 -8.13
C MET A 130 -4.66 -9.78 -8.55
N ALA A 131 -5.40 -10.00 -9.63
CA ALA A 131 -5.74 -11.36 -10.08
C ALA A 131 -4.55 -12.10 -10.72
N GLU A 132 -3.68 -11.39 -11.43
CA GLU A 132 -2.45 -11.95 -11.99
C GLU A 132 -1.43 -12.26 -10.89
N SER A 133 -1.35 -11.42 -9.84
CA SER A 133 -0.53 -11.72 -8.65
C SER A 133 -0.99 -12.98 -7.91
N LEU A 134 -2.29 -13.34 -7.97
CA LEU A 134 -2.79 -14.61 -7.47
C LEU A 134 -2.44 -15.82 -8.36
N LYS A 135 -2.02 -15.62 -9.62
CA LYS A 135 -1.55 -16.71 -10.48
C LYS A 135 -0.16 -17.19 -10.07
N ASP A 136 0.65 -16.31 -9.49
CA ASP A 136 1.97 -16.64 -8.97
C ASP A 136 1.94 -17.46 -7.67
N THR A 137 0.76 -17.83 -7.17
CA THR A 137 0.60 -18.64 -5.95
C THR A 137 0.92 -20.15 -6.12
N SER A 138 1.34 -20.63 -7.31
CA SER A 138 2.00 -21.95 -7.43
C SER A 138 3.51 -21.88 -7.24
N ILE A 139 4.08 -20.68 -7.16
CA ILE A 139 5.32 -20.48 -6.45
C ILE A 139 4.84 -20.15 -5.05
N LYS A 140 5.32 -20.89 -4.04
CA LYS A 140 5.29 -20.38 -2.68
C LYS A 140 5.96 -19.01 -2.75
N SER A 141 5.18 -17.94 -2.84
CA SER A 141 5.66 -16.64 -2.41
C SER A 141 6.06 -16.93 -0.98
N PRO A 142 7.35 -16.93 -0.63
CA PRO A 142 7.67 -16.91 0.76
C PRO A 142 6.93 -15.68 1.25
N LYS A 143 6.23 -15.78 2.37
CA LYS A 143 6.39 -14.71 3.36
C LYS A 143 7.89 -14.54 3.43
N THR A 144 8.42 -13.63 2.63
CA THR A 144 9.82 -13.28 2.72
C THR A 144 9.73 -12.39 3.93
N THR A 145 9.80 -13.01 5.12
CA THR A 145 10.53 -12.42 6.22
C THR A 145 11.72 -11.77 5.54
N LEU A 146 11.65 -10.45 5.40
CA LEU A 146 12.70 -9.66 4.80
C LEU A 146 13.90 -9.84 5.71
N ASP A 147 14.67 -10.88 5.38
CA ASP A 147 15.87 -11.24 6.08
C ASP A 147 16.97 -10.33 5.54
N ILE A 148 16.93 -9.08 5.99
CA ILE A 148 17.99 -8.13 5.74
C ILE A 148 18.99 -8.29 6.86
N ASP A 149 20.21 -8.66 6.48
CA ASP A 149 21.35 -8.59 7.37
C ASP A 149 22.02 -7.23 7.14
N PHE A 150 22.08 -6.39 8.18
CA PHE A 150 22.72 -5.07 8.11
C PHE A 150 24.23 -5.13 8.14
N ASP A 151 24.79 -6.28 8.49
CA ASP A 151 26.23 -6.54 8.54
C ASP A 151 26.74 -7.11 7.18
N ASP A 152 25.83 -7.57 6.30
CA ASP A 152 26.13 -7.96 4.91
C ASP A 152 25.74 -6.86 3.89
N PRO A 153 26.72 -6.17 3.26
CA PRO A 153 26.46 -5.17 2.22
C PRO A 153 25.66 -5.70 1.02
N MET A 154 25.82 -6.98 0.67
CA MET A 154 25.13 -7.59 -0.47
C MET A 154 23.64 -7.80 -0.17
N SER A 155 23.31 -8.23 1.04
CA SER A 155 21.92 -8.33 1.52
C SER A 155 21.20 -6.98 1.43
N LEU A 156 21.83 -5.91 1.91
CA LEU A 156 21.26 -4.56 1.85
C LEU A 156 21.13 -4.05 0.40
N ALA A 157 22.13 -4.27 -0.45
CA ALA A 157 22.07 -3.88 -1.87
C ALA A 157 20.96 -4.63 -2.62
N GLY A 158 20.77 -5.92 -2.33
CA GLY A 158 19.69 -6.74 -2.88
C GLY A 158 18.30 -6.27 -2.45
N PHE A 159 18.16 -5.70 -1.25
CA PHE A 159 16.94 -5.03 -0.83
C PHE A 159 16.75 -3.69 -1.56
N LEU A 160 17.75 -2.81 -1.52
CA LEU A 160 17.63 -1.45 -2.06
C LEU A 160 17.42 -1.43 -3.57
N SER A 161 17.96 -2.40 -4.32
CA SER A 161 17.70 -2.55 -5.77
C SER A 161 16.23 -2.81 -6.11
N ARG A 162 15.44 -3.29 -5.13
CA ARG A 162 14.01 -3.55 -5.24
C ARG A 162 13.20 -2.61 -4.35
N ALA A 163 13.77 -1.50 -3.88
CA ALA A 163 13.10 -0.53 -3.04
C ALA A 163 13.06 0.85 -3.70
N LYS A 164 12.02 1.63 -3.42
CA LYS A 164 11.90 3.03 -3.84
C LYS A 164 12.09 3.94 -2.62
N MET A 165 12.87 5.00 -2.77
CA MET A 165 12.95 6.04 -1.74
C MET A 165 11.66 6.85 -1.77
N VAL A 166 11.02 7.02 -0.62
CA VAL A 166 9.75 7.76 -0.49
C VAL A 166 9.87 9.00 0.36
N TYR A 167 10.97 9.13 1.12
CA TYR A 167 11.24 10.25 1.99
C TYR A 167 12.73 10.53 2.12
N THR A 168 13.09 11.81 2.14
CA THR A 168 14.39 12.30 2.61
C THR A 168 14.19 13.63 3.33
N GLY A 169 14.83 13.83 4.48
CA GLY A 169 14.72 15.08 5.22
C GLY A 169 15.50 15.12 6.52
N LEU A 170 15.76 16.33 7.01
CA LEU A 170 16.51 16.56 8.25
C LEU A 170 15.53 16.53 9.44
N HIS A 171 15.82 15.70 10.45
CA HIS A 171 15.01 15.56 11.65
C HIS A 171 15.84 15.65 12.91
N THR A 172 15.26 16.27 13.93
CA THR A 172 15.79 16.22 15.29
C THR A 172 15.10 15.09 16.04
N ILE A 173 15.88 14.13 16.52
CA ILE A 173 15.41 13.02 17.35
C ILE A 173 15.82 13.32 18.79
N GLN A 174 14.85 13.44 19.69
CA GLN A 174 15.13 13.56 21.13
C GLN A 174 15.46 12.17 21.72
N LYS A 175 16.16 12.16 22.85
CA LYS A 175 16.48 10.93 23.58
C LYS A 175 15.24 10.05 23.79
N GLY A 176 15.32 8.78 23.42
CA GLY A 176 14.21 7.82 23.55
C GLY A 176 13.02 8.05 22.61
N GLN A 177 13.05 9.06 21.74
CA GLN A 177 11.92 9.42 20.85
C GLN A 177 12.13 9.01 19.39
N LEU A 178 13.11 8.15 19.09
CA LEU A 178 13.33 7.65 17.73
C LEU A 178 12.04 7.07 17.15
N PHE A 179 11.42 6.12 17.84
CA PHE A 179 10.25 5.43 17.33
C PHE A 179 9.07 6.37 17.08
N GLU A 180 8.76 7.27 18.02
CA GLU A 180 7.70 8.26 17.85
C GLU A 180 7.97 9.18 16.64
N SER A 181 9.22 9.61 16.48
CA SER A 181 9.64 10.47 15.36
C SER A 181 9.47 9.75 14.02
N LEU A 182 9.91 8.49 13.95
CA LEU A 182 9.76 7.67 12.75
C LEU A 182 8.29 7.42 12.42
N MET A 183 7.47 7.05 13.41
CA MET A 183 6.03 6.81 13.24
C MET A 183 5.29 8.04 12.71
N LYS A 184 5.64 9.25 13.16
CA LYS A 184 5.08 10.50 12.59
C LYS A 184 5.39 10.62 11.10
N ILE A 185 6.61 10.32 10.68
CA ILE A 185 7.01 10.41 9.27
C ILE A 185 6.30 9.33 8.45
N ILE A 186 6.35 8.07 8.90
CA ILE A 186 5.82 6.93 8.13
C ILE A 186 4.30 6.84 8.13
N SER A 187 3.59 7.50 9.06
CA SER A 187 2.12 7.53 9.10
C SER A 187 1.45 8.08 7.84
N ASN A 188 2.21 8.77 6.99
CA ASN A 188 1.74 9.30 5.71
C ASN A 188 1.86 8.29 4.55
N TYR A 189 2.44 7.12 4.80
CA TYR A 189 2.73 6.08 3.81
C TYR A 189 1.90 4.83 4.10
N ARG A 190 1.59 4.05 3.06
CA ARG A 190 0.65 2.91 3.14
C ARG A 190 1.35 1.57 3.26
N GLU A 191 2.65 1.54 2.98
CA GLU A 191 3.49 0.36 3.01
C GLU A 191 3.60 -0.18 4.45
N GLU A 192 3.66 -1.50 4.61
CA GLU A 192 3.79 -2.12 5.94
C GLU A 192 5.26 -2.27 6.35
N THR A 193 6.15 -2.37 5.36
CA THR A 193 7.59 -2.51 5.56
C THR A 193 8.32 -1.21 5.19
N PHE A 194 9.16 -0.72 6.10
CA PHE A 194 10.02 0.43 5.89
C PHE A 194 11.46 0.11 6.24
N TYR A 195 12.37 0.39 5.31
CA TYR A 195 13.78 0.53 5.63
C TYR A 195 14.08 2.02 5.83
N ILE A 196 14.62 2.34 6.99
CA ILE A 196 14.88 3.71 7.42
C ILE A 196 16.37 3.81 7.73
N SER A 197 17.05 4.78 7.14
CA SER A 197 18.43 5.09 7.50
C SER A 197 18.56 6.54 7.93
N GLY A 198 19.47 6.79 8.86
CA GLY A 198 19.80 8.12 9.34
C GLY A 198 21.30 8.30 9.39
N ILE A 199 21.80 9.45 8.94
CA ILE A 199 23.18 9.88 9.14
C ILE A 199 23.20 11.28 9.75
N ASN A 200 23.99 11.48 10.79
CA ASN A 200 24.11 12.80 11.39
C ASN A 200 24.98 13.73 10.52
N GLN A 201 24.97 15.03 10.81
CA GLN A 201 25.60 16.04 9.96
C GLN A 201 27.12 15.85 9.74
N ASP A 202 27.83 15.34 10.75
CA ASP A 202 29.27 15.08 10.67
C ASP A 202 29.62 13.65 10.22
N GLY A 203 28.62 12.80 9.96
CA GLY A 203 28.79 11.42 9.52
C GLY A 203 29.34 10.45 10.57
N THR A 204 29.58 10.91 11.80
CA THR A 204 30.12 10.09 12.90
C THR A 204 29.09 9.15 13.50
N LYS A 205 27.81 9.50 13.42
CA LYS A 205 26.69 8.69 13.90
C LYS A 205 25.76 8.32 12.76
N SER A 206 25.32 7.07 12.74
CA SER A 206 24.35 6.60 11.77
C SER A 206 23.50 5.48 12.32
N PHE A 207 22.27 5.35 11.83
CA PHE A 207 21.42 4.23 12.16
C PHE A 207 20.75 3.64 10.92
N LYS A 208 20.33 2.38 11.04
CA LYS A 208 19.46 1.67 10.11
C LYS A 208 18.37 0.98 10.93
N VAL A 209 17.12 1.08 10.49
CA VAL A 209 15.97 0.40 11.10
C VAL A 209 15.18 -0.27 9.99
N LEU A 210 14.84 -1.54 10.20
CA LEU A 210 13.81 -2.23 9.44
C LEU A 210 12.56 -2.31 10.30
N LEU A 211 11.48 -1.73 9.79
CA LEU A 211 10.15 -1.85 10.37
C LEU A 211 9.31 -2.75 9.49
N ASP A 212 8.51 -3.60 10.11
CA ASP A 212 7.49 -4.40 9.45
C ASP A 212 6.21 -4.38 10.29
N GLN A 213 5.09 -3.95 9.71
CA GLN A 213 3.80 -3.77 10.39
C GLN A 213 3.91 -2.93 11.68
N GLY A 214 4.79 -1.93 11.67
CA GLY A 214 5.07 -1.06 12.83
C GLY A 214 5.92 -1.69 13.94
N ARG A 215 6.49 -2.88 13.74
CA ARG A 215 7.42 -3.52 14.66
C ARG A 215 8.86 -3.40 14.16
N ILE A 216 9.82 -3.20 15.07
CA ILE A 216 11.24 -3.26 14.72
C ILE A 216 11.63 -4.72 14.51
N THR A 217 12.06 -5.04 13.30
CA THR A 217 12.57 -6.38 12.93
C THR A 217 14.09 -6.40 12.86
N ALA A 218 14.73 -5.26 12.63
CA ALA A 218 16.16 -5.09 12.77
C ALA A 218 16.52 -3.63 13.08
N ILE A 219 17.55 -3.42 13.88
CA ILE A 219 18.13 -2.10 14.14
C ILE A 219 19.65 -2.19 14.23
N GLN A 220 20.34 -1.23 13.62
CA GLN A 220 21.78 -1.03 13.73
C GLN A 220 22.03 0.43 14.06
N TYR A 221 22.93 0.69 15.01
CA TYR A 221 23.40 2.02 15.36
C TYR A 221 24.92 2.01 15.39
N ARG A 222 25.52 3.05 14.81
CA ARG A 222 26.96 3.27 14.78
C ARG A 222 27.25 4.64 15.36
N ASP A 223 28.24 4.70 16.24
CA ASP A 223 28.82 5.93 16.78
C ASP A 223 30.34 5.80 16.89
N SER A 224 30.98 6.71 17.64
CA SER A 224 32.43 6.73 17.85
C SER A 224 32.97 5.55 18.65
N THR A 225 32.12 4.81 19.36
CA THR A 225 32.50 3.68 20.22
C THR A 225 32.39 2.34 19.52
N GLY A 226 31.59 2.25 18.45
CA GLY A 226 31.44 1.04 17.66
C GLY A 226 30.13 0.98 16.90
N THR A 227 29.76 -0.23 16.49
CA THR A 227 28.47 -0.54 15.86
C THR A 227 27.76 -1.58 16.72
N GLU A 228 26.50 -1.31 17.07
CA GLU A 228 25.60 -2.24 17.73
C GLU A 228 24.49 -2.64 16.75
N SER A 229 24.25 -3.93 16.58
CA SER A 229 23.18 -4.47 15.75
C SER A 229 22.36 -5.51 16.52
N VAL A 230 21.07 -5.58 16.19
CA VAL A 230 20.20 -6.68 16.59
C VAL A 230 19.12 -6.88 15.54
N LYS A 231 18.84 -8.15 15.26
CA LYS A 231 17.71 -8.60 14.46
C LYS A 231 16.74 -9.28 15.42
N VAL A 232 15.47 -8.91 15.35
CA VAL A 232 14.41 -9.43 16.23
C VAL A 232 13.69 -10.55 15.48
N MET A 233 13.96 -11.79 15.86
CA MET A 233 13.35 -12.95 15.25
C MET A 233 12.09 -13.38 16.00
N GLY A 234 10.95 -13.37 15.31
CA GLY A 234 9.68 -13.82 15.86
C GLY A 234 9.26 -13.01 17.09
N ASN A 235 9.03 -13.67 18.22
CA ASN A 235 8.61 -13.06 19.48
C ASN A 235 9.72 -13.09 20.56
N ASN A 236 11.00 -13.06 20.17
CA ASN A 236 12.11 -13.06 21.12
C ASN A 236 12.16 -11.73 21.91
N GLN A 237 11.79 -11.80 23.19
CA GLN A 237 11.68 -10.64 24.07
C GLN A 237 13.04 -9.98 24.36
N ASP A 238 14.11 -10.76 24.49
CA ASP A 238 15.44 -10.23 24.80
C ASP A 238 16.01 -9.42 23.63
N GLU A 239 15.79 -9.88 22.40
CA GLU A 239 16.17 -9.16 21.17
C GLU A 239 15.35 -7.88 21.01
N ALA A 240 14.05 -7.91 21.33
CA ALA A 240 13.20 -6.73 21.30
C ALA A 240 13.62 -5.69 22.35
N ILE A 241 13.99 -6.12 23.56
CA ILE A 241 14.53 -5.24 24.61
C ILE A 241 15.85 -4.62 24.14
N LYS A 242 16.76 -5.41 23.58
CA LYS A 242 18.03 -4.92 23.03
C LYS A 242 17.80 -3.92 21.89
N ALA A 243 16.82 -4.17 21.02
CA ALA A 243 16.46 -3.25 19.95
C ALA A 243 15.96 -1.91 20.49
N PHE A 244 15.16 -1.94 21.55
CA PHE A 244 14.69 -0.74 22.24
C PHE A 244 15.84 0.02 22.90
N GLN A 245 16.75 -0.68 23.59
CA GLN A 245 17.95 -0.07 24.20
C GLN A 245 18.85 0.61 23.15
N ILE A 246 19.01 0.01 21.96
CA ILE A 246 19.73 0.63 20.85
C ILE A 246 18.98 1.88 20.36
N ALA A 247 17.65 1.79 20.19
CA ALA A 247 16.82 2.91 19.76
C ALA A 247 16.88 4.12 20.73
N GLU A 248 16.98 3.87 22.04
CA GLU A 248 17.09 4.92 23.06
C GLU A 248 18.38 5.74 22.98
N LYS A 249 19.47 5.15 22.48
CA LYS A 249 20.76 5.81 22.28
C LYS A 249 20.77 6.77 21.09
N ILE A 250 19.81 6.64 20.17
CA ILE A 250 19.74 7.45 18.96
C ILE A 250 19.09 8.80 19.30
N GLU A 251 19.91 9.84 19.33
CA GLU A 251 19.50 11.22 19.59
C GLU A 251 20.36 12.21 18.80
N GLY A 252 19.78 13.36 18.45
CA GLY A 252 20.43 14.43 17.71
C GLY A 252 19.78 14.69 16.34
N VAL A 253 20.52 15.36 15.46
CA VAL A 253 20.01 15.78 14.15
C VAL A 253 20.51 14.82 13.06
N TYR A 254 19.58 14.19 12.35
CA TYR A 254 19.87 13.19 11.31
C TYR A 254 19.21 13.56 9.98
N MET A 255 19.94 13.33 8.88
CA MET A 255 19.35 13.17 7.57
C MET A 255 18.71 11.79 7.49
N ILE A 256 17.38 11.74 7.52
CA ILE A 256 16.61 10.50 7.46
C ILE A 256 16.20 10.21 6.03
N ASN A 257 16.46 9.00 5.56
CA ASN A 257 16.00 8.47 4.29
C ASN A 257 15.10 7.26 4.54
N ILE A 258 13.96 7.19 3.85
CA ILE A 258 13.00 6.09 3.97
C ILE A 258 12.81 5.44 2.62
N TRP A 259 12.93 4.12 2.62
CA TRP A 259 12.77 3.25 1.47
C TRP A 259 11.68 2.23 1.76
N VAL A 260 10.89 1.93 0.74
CA VAL A 260 9.86 0.90 0.80
C VAL A 260 10.05 -0.09 -0.35
N PRO A 261 9.76 -1.38 -0.15
CA PRO A 261 9.84 -2.38 -1.22
C PRO A 261 8.94 -2.02 -2.41
N VAL A 262 9.43 -2.25 -3.63
CA VAL A 262 8.68 -2.14 -4.87
C VAL A 262 8.14 -3.54 -5.20
N GLY A 263 6.84 -3.73 -5.02
CA GLY A 263 6.16 -5.01 -5.31
C GLY A 263 5.70 -5.84 -4.10
N GLY A 264 5.43 -5.23 -2.94
CA GLY A 264 4.85 -5.89 -1.78
C GLY A 264 3.66 -5.13 -1.23
N GLY A 265 2.47 -5.72 -1.37
CA GLY A 265 1.19 -5.37 -0.76
C GLY A 265 0.36 -6.64 -0.73
#